data_AF-A0A2V8PM98-F1
#
_entry.id   AF-A0A2V8PM98-F1
#
_cell.length_a   1.000
_cell.length_b   1.000
_cell.length_c   1.000
_cell.angle_alpha   90.00
_cell.angle_beta   90.00
_cell.angle_gamma   90.00
#
_symmetry.space_group_name_H-M   'P 1'
#
loop_
_entity.id
_entity.type
_entity.pdbx_description
1 polymer ?
#
loop_
_entity_poly.entity_id
_entity_poly.type
_entity_poly.pdbx_seq_one_letter_code
_entity_poly.pdbx_strand_id
1 'polypeptide(L)'
;MERPSASPTLLGLIRDAANAFINALRPGDRVALVAFNNAPGNGAPKAMVELLAPVTDDRKVLRRAIENLGTSNGTPFYDALGRIADQIFRDPPRPEIRGRRAVVALTDGVDSTSDSGYEEARAKLLHAGVASYFIQVSTEDYVEDRLLKDCQDDGRLTLSAKQLERFRQLFVPTAQKEDYQDFCRMGQFERMDISRKLYNLARREMNEMARASGGKNFAAASLGEARAAFAQVANEIGTQYSLGYYPSNKTRDGRFRQIKVELRGVKDASVRARDGYYAPKQ
;
A
#
# COMPACT_ATOMS: atom_id res chain seq x y z
N MET A 1 2.59 -32.48 29.43
CA MET A 1 3.44 -32.38 28.21
C MET A 1 2.82 -31.32 27.33
N GLU A 2 3.10 -30.05 27.65
CA GLU A 2 2.58 -28.90 26.91
C GLU A 2 3.18 -28.88 25.50
N ARG A 3 2.34 -28.73 24.49
CA ARG A 3 2.78 -28.54 23.11
C ARG A 3 3.56 -27.22 23.03
N PRO A 4 4.73 -27.18 22.36
CA PRO A 4 5.45 -25.93 22.17
C PRO A 4 4.57 -24.93 21.41
N SER A 5 4.45 -23.72 21.95
CA SER A 5 3.73 -22.60 21.35
C SER A 5 4.30 -22.32 19.95
N ALA A 6 3.51 -22.56 18.92
CA ALA A 6 3.86 -22.19 17.55
C ALA A 6 4.08 -20.66 17.48
N SER A 7 5.23 -20.25 16.96
CA SER A 7 5.49 -18.86 16.58
C SER A 7 4.34 -18.37 15.69
N PRO A 8 3.72 -17.21 15.97
CA PRO A 8 2.56 -16.77 15.21
C PRO A 8 2.93 -16.56 13.73
N THR A 9 2.15 -17.14 12.83
CA THR A 9 2.35 -16.99 11.37
C THR A 9 2.08 -15.55 10.94
N LEU A 10 2.79 -15.04 9.91
CA LEU A 10 2.60 -13.68 9.38
C LEU A 10 1.12 -13.37 9.08
N LEU A 11 0.36 -14.34 8.58
CA LEU A 11 -1.08 -14.16 8.35
C LEU A 11 -1.87 -13.96 9.66
N GLY A 12 -1.56 -14.71 10.71
CA GLY A 12 -2.13 -14.49 12.05
C GLY A 12 -1.82 -13.09 12.58
N LEU A 13 -0.59 -12.61 12.33
CA LEU A 13 -0.15 -11.26 12.70
C LEU A 13 -0.98 -10.17 12.01
N ILE A 14 -1.16 -10.30 10.70
CA ILE A 14 -1.95 -9.38 9.88
C ILE A 14 -3.39 -9.33 10.40
N ARG A 15 -3.99 -10.49 10.68
CA ARG A 15 -5.35 -10.60 11.20
C ARG A 15 -5.51 -9.93 12.57
N ASP A 16 -4.58 -10.17 13.49
CA ASP A 16 -4.59 -9.56 14.81
C ASP A 16 -4.48 -8.03 14.74
N ALA A 17 -3.57 -7.54 13.89
CA ALA A 17 -3.35 -6.11 13.74
C ALA A 17 -4.55 -5.41 13.11
N ALA A 18 -5.17 -6.02 12.08
CA ALA A 18 -6.40 -5.53 11.47
C ALA A 18 -7.59 -5.53 12.46
N ASN A 19 -7.71 -6.57 13.30
CA ASN A 19 -8.73 -6.63 14.35
C ASN A 19 -8.53 -5.53 15.41
N ALA A 20 -7.28 -5.27 15.82
CA ALA A 20 -6.96 -4.18 16.73
C ALA A 20 -7.34 -2.82 16.12
N PHE A 21 -7.06 -2.61 14.83
CA PHE A 21 -7.46 -1.41 14.11
C PHE A 21 -8.97 -1.21 14.11
N ILE A 22 -9.76 -2.24 13.74
CA ILE A 22 -11.23 -2.16 13.76
C ILE A 22 -11.77 -1.84 15.15
N ASN A 23 -11.17 -2.41 16.20
CA ASN A 23 -11.60 -2.15 17.57
C ASN A 23 -11.37 -0.70 17.99
N ALA A 24 -10.32 -0.06 17.48
CA ALA A 24 -9.97 1.34 17.74
C ALA A 24 -10.81 2.37 16.96
N LEU A 25 -11.60 1.93 15.98
CA LEU A 25 -12.48 2.81 15.22
C LEU A 25 -13.56 3.44 16.11
N ARG A 26 -13.87 4.71 15.84
CA ARG A 26 -14.90 5.47 16.53
C ARG A 26 -16.29 5.15 15.96
N PRO A 27 -17.37 5.40 16.71
CA PRO A 27 -18.72 5.32 16.16
C PRO A 27 -18.87 6.22 14.92
N GLY A 28 -19.39 5.67 13.83
CA GLY A 28 -19.56 6.36 12.55
C GLY A 28 -18.40 6.19 11.57
N ASP A 29 -17.24 5.69 12.02
CA ASP A 29 -16.16 5.29 11.10
C ASP A 29 -16.60 4.08 10.28
N ARG A 30 -16.33 4.12 8.98
CA ARG A 30 -16.65 3.05 8.04
C ARG A 30 -15.39 2.58 7.34
N VAL A 31 -15.26 1.27 7.17
CA VAL A 31 -14.07 0.64 6.59
C VAL A 31 -14.49 -0.30 5.48
N ALA A 32 -13.72 -0.32 4.41
CA ALA A 32 -13.71 -1.37 3.42
C ALA A 32 -12.44 -2.21 3.62
N LEU A 33 -12.53 -3.53 3.41
CA LEU A 33 -11.38 -4.43 3.49
C LEU A 33 -11.00 -4.88 2.08
N VAL A 34 -9.78 -4.56 1.68
CA VAL A 34 -9.19 -4.98 0.41
C VAL A 34 -8.03 -5.93 0.70
N ALA A 35 -7.96 -7.02 -0.05
CA ALA A 35 -6.90 -8.02 0.09
C ALA A 35 -6.34 -8.41 -1.28
N PHE A 36 -5.18 -9.06 -1.26
CA PHE A 36 -4.65 -9.75 -2.43
C PHE A 36 -5.08 -11.21 -2.36
N ASN A 37 -5.59 -11.74 -3.47
CA ASN A 37 -5.99 -13.13 -3.61
C ASN A 37 -5.56 -13.68 -4.97
N ASN A 38 -5.65 -14.98 -5.18
CA ASN A 38 -5.33 -15.63 -6.44
C ASN A 38 -6.60 -15.82 -7.27
N ALA A 39 -6.54 -15.47 -8.56
CA ALA A 39 -7.62 -15.73 -9.51
C ALA A 39 -7.91 -17.24 -9.61
N PRO A 40 -9.18 -17.67 -9.51
CA PRO A 40 -9.54 -19.04 -9.88
C PRO A 40 -9.37 -19.22 -11.39
N GLY A 41 -8.66 -20.26 -11.82
CA GLY A 41 -8.47 -20.55 -13.24
C GLY A 41 -7.58 -21.78 -13.50
N ASN A 42 -7.67 -22.32 -14.70
CA ASN A 42 -6.93 -23.52 -15.14
C ASN A 42 -5.47 -23.23 -15.56
N GLY A 43 -4.89 -22.14 -15.06
CA GLY A 43 -3.55 -21.67 -15.41
C GLY A 43 -2.73 -21.27 -14.18
N ALA A 44 -1.54 -20.69 -14.39
CA ALA A 44 -0.73 -20.20 -13.27
C ALA A 44 -1.55 -19.17 -12.45
N PRO A 45 -1.61 -19.31 -11.11
CA PRO A 45 -2.42 -18.44 -10.27
C PRO A 45 -1.98 -16.98 -10.44
N LYS A 46 -2.90 -16.12 -10.89
CA LYS A 46 -2.66 -14.68 -11.06
C LYS A 46 -3.11 -13.95 -9.82
N ALA A 47 -2.21 -13.20 -9.19
CA ALA A 47 -2.58 -12.33 -8.07
C ALA A 47 -3.55 -11.24 -8.55
N MET A 48 -4.61 -11.01 -7.78
CA MET A 48 -5.61 -9.99 -8.01
C MET A 48 -5.92 -9.23 -6.73
N VAL A 49 -6.46 -8.04 -6.91
CA VAL A 49 -7.04 -7.25 -5.83
C VAL A 49 -8.47 -7.74 -5.61
N GLU A 50 -8.87 -8.01 -4.37
CA GLU A 50 -10.22 -8.43 -4.00
C GLU A 50 -10.80 -7.49 -2.92
N LEU A 51 -12.09 -7.15 -3.03
CA LEU A 51 -12.83 -6.41 -2.00
C LEU A 51 -13.55 -7.43 -1.12
N LEU A 52 -12.95 -7.75 0.04
CA LEU A 52 -13.50 -8.73 0.98
C LEU A 52 -14.69 -8.19 1.78
N ALA A 53 -14.72 -6.88 2.02
CA ALA A 53 -15.85 -6.20 2.63
C ALA A 53 -16.06 -4.83 1.98
N PRO A 54 -17.30 -4.48 1.59
CA PRO A 54 -17.61 -3.13 1.16
C PRO A 54 -17.50 -2.14 2.33
N VAL A 55 -17.57 -0.84 2.04
CA VAL A 55 -17.56 0.21 3.07
C VAL A 55 -18.71 -0.01 4.05
N THR A 56 -18.41 -0.36 5.29
CA THR A 56 -19.39 -0.66 6.34
C THR A 56 -18.86 -0.26 7.72
N ASP A 57 -19.77 0.00 8.66
CA ASP A 57 -19.52 0.12 10.10
C ASP A 57 -19.85 -1.19 10.86
N ASP A 58 -20.33 -2.23 10.17
CA ASP A 58 -20.63 -3.52 10.78
C ASP A 58 -19.34 -4.29 11.11
N ARG A 59 -18.97 -4.24 12.39
CA ARG A 59 -17.80 -4.94 12.93
C ARG A 59 -17.87 -6.47 12.75
N LYS A 60 -19.05 -7.08 12.68
CA LYS A 60 -19.18 -8.53 12.45
C LYS A 60 -18.82 -8.88 11.01
N VAL A 61 -19.24 -8.06 10.04
CA VAL A 61 -18.86 -8.22 8.62
C VAL A 61 -17.36 -8.06 8.46
N LEU A 62 -16.78 -7.01 9.06
CA LEU A 62 -15.34 -6.76 8.95
C LEU A 62 -14.48 -7.88 9.59
N ARG A 63 -14.88 -8.38 10.77
CA ARG A 63 -14.16 -9.49 11.44
C ARG A 63 -14.21 -10.77 10.60
N ARG A 64 -15.37 -11.11 10.06
CA ARG A 64 -15.51 -12.29 9.18
C ARG A 64 -14.66 -12.14 7.90
N ALA A 65 -14.58 -10.94 7.35
CA ALA A 65 -13.72 -10.65 6.21
C ALA A 65 -12.23 -10.81 6.54
N ILE A 66 -11.79 -10.39 7.74
CA ILE A 66 -10.42 -10.61 8.23
C ILE A 66 -10.11 -12.09 8.43
N GLU A 67 -11.04 -12.85 9.00
CA GLU A 67 -10.89 -14.31 9.19
C GLU A 67 -10.69 -15.03 7.85
N ASN A 68 -11.32 -14.53 6.79
CA ASN A 68 -11.20 -15.06 5.43
C ASN A 68 -9.97 -14.55 4.65
N LEU A 69 -9.09 -13.75 5.26
CA LEU A 69 -7.86 -13.30 4.59
C LEU A 69 -7.01 -14.51 4.20
N GLY A 70 -6.73 -14.65 2.90
CA GLY A 70 -5.87 -15.69 2.34
C GLY A 70 -4.43 -15.24 2.15
N THR A 71 -3.65 -16.10 1.49
CA THR A 71 -2.34 -15.75 0.94
C THR A 71 -2.45 -15.54 -0.56
N SER A 72 -1.61 -14.67 -1.10
CA SER A 72 -1.52 -14.37 -2.53
C SER A 72 -0.13 -14.70 -3.05
N ASN A 73 -0.03 -15.14 -4.30
CA ASN A 73 1.25 -15.44 -4.95
C ASN A 73 1.91 -14.20 -5.58
N GLY A 74 1.38 -13.01 -5.29
CA GLY A 74 1.92 -11.74 -5.75
C GLY A 74 1.25 -10.54 -5.10
N THR A 75 1.84 -9.38 -5.36
CA THR A 75 1.49 -8.11 -4.74
C THR A 75 1.12 -7.11 -5.85
N PRO A 76 -0.17 -7.04 -6.25
CA PRO A 76 -0.68 -6.02 -7.18
C PRO A 76 -0.93 -4.71 -6.41
N PHE A 77 0.13 -4.10 -5.89
CA PHE A 77 0.07 -2.94 -5.01
C PHE A 77 -0.49 -1.70 -5.72
N TYR A 78 0.07 -1.30 -6.86
CA TYR A 78 -0.40 -0.11 -7.57
C TYR A 78 -1.81 -0.29 -8.13
N ASP A 79 -2.14 -1.49 -8.62
CA ASP A 79 -3.49 -1.82 -9.06
C ASP A 79 -4.49 -1.73 -7.90
N ALA A 80 -4.12 -2.14 -6.68
CA ALA A 80 -4.98 -1.98 -5.52
C ALA A 80 -5.23 -0.52 -5.15
N LEU A 81 -4.19 0.30 -5.15
CA LEU A 81 -4.31 1.73 -4.88
C LEU A 81 -5.18 2.43 -5.94
N GLY A 82 -4.98 2.10 -7.22
CA GLY A 82 -5.83 2.56 -8.31
C GLY A 82 -7.29 2.12 -8.14
N ARG A 83 -7.52 0.85 -7.79
CA ARG A 83 -8.86 0.30 -7.57
C ARG A 83 -9.57 0.97 -6.39
N ILE A 84 -8.85 1.27 -5.31
CA ILE A 84 -9.39 2.00 -4.15
C ILE A 84 -9.88 3.38 -4.59
N ALA A 85 -9.07 4.13 -5.34
CA ALA A 85 -9.47 5.43 -5.87
C ALA A 85 -10.67 5.32 -6.82
N ASP A 86 -10.62 4.38 -7.76
CA ASP A 86 -11.57 4.29 -8.88
C ASP A 86 -12.87 3.54 -8.55
N GLN A 87 -12.94 2.73 -7.49
CA GLN A 87 -14.12 1.93 -7.15
C GLN A 87 -14.69 2.24 -5.77
N ILE A 88 -13.84 2.49 -4.77
CA ILE A 88 -14.29 2.75 -3.39
C ILE A 88 -14.54 4.24 -3.19
N PHE A 89 -13.64 5.08 -3.69
CA PHE A 89 -13.70 6.54 -3.49
C PHE A 89 -14.06 7.32 -4.76
N ARG A 90 -14.59 6.64 -5.79
CA ARG A 90 -15.00 7.23 -7.08
C ARG A 90 -15.92 8.43 -6.90
N ASP A 91 -16.98 8.23 -6.13
CA ASP A 91 -18.00 9.25 -5.95
C ASP A 91 -17.47 10.39 -5.07
N PRO A 92 -17.86 11.65 -5.32
CA PRO A 92 -17.63 12.74 -4.37
C PRO A 92 -18.16 12.37 -2.98
N PRO A 93 -17.56 12.87 -1.88
CA PRO A 93 -18.09 12.62 -0.55
C PRO A 93 -19.56 13.00 -0.49
N ARG A 94 -20.45 12.03 -0.26
CA ARG A 94 -21.88 12.30 -0.11
C ARG A 94 -22.07 13.22 1.11
N PRO A 95 -23.10 14.07 1.14
CA PRO A 95 -23.35 14.93 2.31
C PRO A 95 -23.45 14.14 3.62
N GLU A 96 -23.98 12.92 3.59
CA GLU A 96 -24.04 12.01 4.75
C GLU A 96 -22.69 11.35 5.09
N ILE A 97 -21.77 11.27 4.12
CA ILE A 97 -20.40 10.75 4.26
C ILE A 97 -19.43 11.94 4.19
N ARG A 98 -19.67 12.95 5.03
CA ARG A 98 -18.68 13.98 5.32
C ARG A 98 -17.61 13.35 6.20
N GLY A 99 -16.50 12.94 5.60
CA GLY A 99 -15.46 12.24 6.33
C GLY A 99 -14.11 12.29 5.64
N ARG A 100 -13.07 12.11 6.45
CA ARG A 100 -11.70 11.96 5.98
C ARG A 100 -11.57 10.61 5.28
N ARG A 101 -10.96 10.59 4.10
CA ARG A 101 -10.68 9.36 3.35
C ARG A 101 -9.24 8.98 3.59
N ALA A 102 -9.02 7.74 3.99
CA ALA A 102 -7.69 7.21 4.18
C ALA A 102 -7.58 5.79 3.63
N VAL A 103 -6.41 5.45 3.12
CA VAL A 103 -6.01 4.06 2.89
C VAL A 103 -4.96 3.69 3.95
N VAL A 104 -5.14 2.53 4.56
CA VAL A 104 -4.15 1.94 5.46
C VAL A 104 -3.72 0.63 4.84
N ALA A 105 -2.47 0.52 4.41
CA ALA A 105 -1.95 -0.68 3.76
C ALA A 105 -0.76 -1.24 4.54
N LEU A 106 -0.81 -2.55 4.76
CA LEU A 106 0.27 -3.33 5.39
C LEU A 106 0.93 -4.16 4.30
N THR A 107 2.16 -3.80 3.92
CA THR A 107 2.85 -4.38 2.76
C THR A 107 4.34 -4.03 2.81
N ASP A 108 5.19 -4.76 2.09
CA ASP A 108 6.57 -4.34 1.82
C ASP A 108 6.66 -3.30 0.67
N GLY A 109 5.56 -3.12 -0.06
CA GLY A 109 5.41 -2.21 -1.19
C GLY A 109 6.08 -2.71 -2.47
N VAL A 110 6.68 -3.90 -2.47
CA VAL A 110 7.34 -4.46 -3.64
C VAL A 110 6.29 -5.07 -4.55
N ASP A 111 5.84 -4.26 -5.50
CA ASP A 111 4.83 -4.67 -6.46
C ASP A 111 5.37 -5.75 -7.41
N SER A 112 4.66 -6.87 -7.49
CA SER A 112 5.08 -8.01 -8.31
C SER A 112 4.17 -8.35 -9.47
N THR A 113 2.98 -7.76 -9.56
CA THR A 113 2.01 -8.17 -10.59
C THR A 113 1.19 -7.04 -11.18
N SER A 114 1.35 -5.79 -10.74
CA SER A 114 0.49 -4.71 -11.24
C SER A 114 0.71 -4.43 -12.73
N ASP A 115 -0.38 -4.11 -13.41
CA ASP A 115 -0.34 -3.56 -14.76
C ASP A 115 -0.13 -2.04 -14.73
N SER A 116 -0.58 -1.35 -13.69
CA SER A 116 -0.32 0.08 -13.45
C SER A 116 1.03 0.35 -12.76
N GLY A 117 1.52 1.58 -12.93
CA GLY A 117 2.73 2.09 -12.27
C GLY A 117 2.47 3.07 -11.14
N TYR A 118 3.52 3.43 -10.41
CA TYR A 118 3.48 4.34 -9.27
C TYR A 118 2.82 5.68 -9.57
N GLU A 119 3.23 6.38 -10.63
CA GLU A 119 2.70 7.72 -10.93
C GLU A 119 1.20 7.73 -11.25
N GLU A 120 0.70 6.68 -11.91
CA GLU A 120 -0.74 6.55 -12.17
C GLU A 120 -1.51 6.32 -10.87
N ALA A 121 -1.08 5.37 -10.04
CA ALA A 121 -1.72 5.09 -8.75
C ALA A 121 -1.68 6.31 -7.81
N ARG A 122 -0.54 7.01 -7.77
CA ARG A 122 -0.37 8.25 -7.01
C ARG A 122 -1.32 9.32 -7.49
N ALA A 123 -1.39 9.58 -8.80
CA ALA A 123 -2.29 10.58 -9.35
C ALA A 123 -3.75 10.27 -8.99
N LYS A 124 -4.19 9.01 -9.12
CA LYS A 124 -5.56 8.58 -8.78
C LYS A 124 -5.90 8.80 -7.30
N LEU A 125 -5.02 8.40 -6.38
CA LEU A 125 -5.24 8.61 -4.95
C LEU A 125 -5.28 10.09 -4.56
N LEU A 126 -4.40 10.91 -5.13
CA LEU A 126 -4.37 12.36 -4.88
C LEU A 126 -5.62 13.05 -5.43
N HIS A 127 -6.11 12.65 -6.60
CA HIS A 127 -7.39 13.14 -7.15
C HIS A 127 -8.57 12.73 -6.26
N ALA A 128 -8.58 11.50 -5.74
CA ALA A 128 -9.61 11.02 -4.83
C ALA A 128 -9.56 11.66 -3.43
N GLY A 129 -8.50 12.43 -3.14
CA GLY A 129 -8.30 13.10 -1.85
C GLY A 129 -8.07 12.14 -0.69
N VAL A 130 -7.44 10.99 -0.96
CA VAL A 130 -7.23 9.90 0.01
C VAL A 130 -5.86 10.05 0.67
N ALA A 131 -5.82 10.20 1.99
CA ALA A 131 -4.58 10.17 2.76
C ALA A 131 -4.02 8.73 2.81
N SER A 132 -2.73 8.55 2.53
CA SER A 132 -2.11 7.22 2.46
C SER A 132 -1.25 6.93 3.67
N TYR A 133 -1.62 5.89 4.41
CA TYR A 133 -0.88 5.35 5.54
C TYR A 133 -0.33 3.98 5.19
N PHE A 134 0.98 3.81 5.27
CA PHE A 134 1.66 2.55 4.97
C PHE A 134 2.28 2.01 6.24
N ILE A 135 2.09 0.72 6.50
CA ILE A 135 2.80 -0.02 7.52
C ILE A 135 3.72 -0.96 6.76
N GLN A 136 4.95 -0.52 6.61
CA GLN A 136 5.97 -1.20 5.85
C GLN A 136 6.53 -2.38 6.64
N VAL A 137 6.22 -3.59 6.20
CA VAL A 137 6.83 -4.81 6.72
C VAL A 137 8.13 -5.11 5.97
N SER A 138 9.18 -5.51 6.68
CA SER A 138 10.42 -5.96 6.04
C SER A 138 10.32 -7.45 5.71
N THR A 139 10.29 -7.77 4.43
CA THR A 139 10.39 -9.14 3.90
C THR A 139 11.75 -9.38 3.23
N GLU A 140 12.60 -8.33 3.15
CA GLU A 140 13.85 -8.29 2.40
C GLU A 140 14.77 -9.46 2.77
N ASP A 141 15.07 -9.65 4.07
CA ASP A 141 15.95 -10.74 4.55
C ASP A 141 15.43 -12.14 4.16
N TYR A 142 14.12 -12.36 4.25
CA TYR A 142 13.50 -13.63 3.87
C TYR A 142 13.59 -13.87 2.36
N VAL A 143 13.42 -12.81 1.57
CA VAL A 143 13.50 -12.88 0.12
C VAL A 143 14.94 -13.11 -0.31
N GLU A 144 15.90 -12.36 0.22
CA GLU A 144 17.32 -12.51 -0.08
C GLU A 144 17.81 -13.92 0.21
N ASP A 145 17.53 -14.51 1.39
CA ASP A 145 17.94 -15.89 1.72
C ASP A 145 17.47 -16.92 0.67
N ARG A 146 16.30 -16.71 0.07
CA ARG A 146 15.77 -17.60 -0.96
C ARG A 146 16.28 -17.29 -2.36
N LEU A 147 16.55 -16.03 -2.69
CA LEU A 147 17.13 -15.65 -3.97
C LEU A 147 18.58 -16.19 -4.15
N LEU A 148 19.26 -16.47 -3.03
CA LEU A 148 20.59 -17.10 -3.02
C LEU A 148 20.57 -18.60 -3.34
N LYS A 149 19.40 -19.25 -3.30
CA LYS A 149 19.26 -20.70 -3.54
C LYS A 149 19.11 -21.02 -5.03
N ASP A 150 19.40 -22.26 -5.40
CA ASP A 150 19.35 -22.69 -6.79
C ASP A 150 17.91 -22.77 -7.30
N CYS A 151 17.67 -22.39 -8.54
CA CYS A 151 16.35 -22.44 -9.17
C CYS A 151 15.78 -23.86 -9.32
N GLN A 152 16.60 -24.89 -9.09
CA GLN A 152 16.20 -26.30 -9.10
C GLN A 152 15.68 -26.79 -7.74
N ASP A 153 15.82 -26.00 -6.68
CA ASP A 153 15.29 -26.33 -5.38
C ASP A 153 13.76 -26.15 -5.35
N ASP A 154 13.09 -27.03 -4.59
CA ASP A 154 11.64 -27.14 -4.43
C ASP A 154 10.97 -25.92 -3.73
N GLY A 155 11.75 -24.92 -3.32
CA GLY A 155 11.34 -23.74 -2.54
C GLY A 155 11.22 -22.42 -3.32
N ARG A 156 10.94 -22.48 -4.63
CA ARG A 156 10.79 -21.39 -5.61
C ARG A 156 10.31 -20.04 -5.04
N LEU A 157 11.24 -19.16 -4.70
CA LEU A 157 10.99 -17.73 -4.66
C LEU A 157 11.74 -17.08 -5.83
N THR A 158 10.99 -16.55 -6.78
CA THR A 158 11.54 -15.90 -7.97
C THR A 158 10.92 -14.53 -8.13
N LEU A 159 11.70 -13.57 -8.65
CA LEU A 159 11.12 -12.31 -9.09
C LEU A 159 10.21 -12.55 -10.30
N SER A 160 9.04 -11.92 -10.30
CA SER A 160 8.10 -12.05 -11.41
C SER A 160 8.64 -11.36 -12.68
N ALA A 161 8.15 -11.77 -13.85
CA ALA A 161 8.45 -11.09 -15.10
C ALA A 161 8.06 -9.59 -15.08
N LYS A 162 7.03 -9.21 -14.32
CA LYS A 162 6.63 -7.81 -14.14
C LYS A 162 7.63 -7.02 -13.29
N GLN A 163 8.22 -7.65 -12.27
CA GLN A 163 9.28 -7.04 -11.46
C GLN A 163 10.55 -6.81 -12.27
N LEU A 164 10.95 -7.83 -13.03
CA LEU A 164 12.14 -7.74 -13.89
C LEU A 164 11.96 -6.70 -15.00
N GLU A 165 10.79 -6.67 -15.66
CA GLU A 165 10.51 -5.66 -16.68
C GLU A 165 10.46 -4.24 -16.08
N ARG A 166 9.86 -4.08 -14.90
CA ARG A 166 9.86 -2.78 -14.20
C ARG A 166 11.27 -2.35 -13.82
N PHE A 167 12.09 -3.27 -13.32
CA PHE A 167 13.50 -3.00 -13.04
C PHE A 167 14.22 -2.54 -14.31
N ARG A 168 14.05 -3.27 -15.42
CA ARG A 168 14.67 -2.95 -16.71
C ARG A 168 14.31 -1.54 -17.15
N GLN A 169 13.02 -1.22 -17.17
CA GLN A 169 12.53 0.10 -17.59
C GLN A 169 13.07 1.26 -16.74
N LEU A 170 13.22 1.07 -15.42
CA LEU A 170 13.58 2.15 -14.50
C LEU A 170 15.09 2.30 -14.29
N PHE A 171 15.84 1.20 -14.29
CA PHE A 171 17.26 1.21 -13.90
C PHE A 171 18.22 0.95 -15.06
N VAL A 172 17.78 0.22 -16.10
CA VAL A 172 18.61 -0.14 -17.26
C VAL A 172 17.80 -0.05 -18.57
N PRO A 173 17.24 1.13 -18.91
CA PRO A 173 16.25 1.26 -20.00
C PRO A 173 16.79 0.88 -21.38
N THR A 174 18.11 0.89 -21.56
CA THR A 174 18.80 0.50 -22.80
C THR A 174 19.01 -1.00 -22.95
N ALA A 175 18.78 -1.80 -21.90
CA ALA A 175 18.93 -3.25 -21.95
C ALA A 175 17.79 -3.91 -22.72
N GLN A 176 18.10 -5.02 -23.39
CA GLN A 176 17.13 -5.80 -24.16
C GLN A 176 16.11 -6.44 -23.22
N LYS A 177 14.89 -6.61 -23.71
CA LYS A 177 13.80 -7.16 -22.89
C LYS A 177 14.07 -8.62 -22.55
N GLU A 178 14.64 -9.35 -23.49
CA GLU A 178 14.90 -10.78 -23.44
C GLU A 178 15.83 -11.16 -22.27
N ASP A 179 16.76 -10.27 -21.93
CA ASP A 179 17.70 -10.44 -20.81
C ASP A 179 16.97 -10.41 -19.45
N TYR A 180 15.78 -9.81 -19.38
CA TYR A 180 14.99 -9.61 -18.15
C TYR A 180 13.69 -10.42 -18.13
N GLN A 181 13.61 -11.50 -18.91
CA GLN A 181 12.43 -12.39 -18.93
C GLN A 181 12.58 -13.65 -18.08
N ASP A 182 13.81 -14.09 -17.83
CA ASP A 182 14.08 -15.36 -17.13
C ASP A 182 15.00 -15.13 -15.93
N PHE A 183 14.37 -15.05 -14.75
CA PHE A 183 15.07 -14.92 -13.47
C PHE A 183 16.16 -15.98 -13.27
N CYS A 184 15.93 -17.22 -13.74
CA CYS A 184 16.81 -18.34 -13.49
C CYS A 184 18.07 -18.35 -14.38
N ARG A 185 18.11 -17.51 -15.42
CA ARG A 185 19.32 -17.29 -16.23
C ARG A 185 20.26 -16.24 -15.65
N MET A 186 19.75 -15.40 -14.75
CA MET A 186 20.53 -14.32 -14.12
C MET A 186 21.52 -14.87 -13.10
N GLY A 187 22.64 -14.18 -12.89
CA GLY A 187 23.60 -14.50 -11.83
C GLY A 187 23.06 -14.16 -10.44
N GLN A 188 23.53 -14.84 -9.40
CA GLN A 188 23.12 -14.61 -8.01
C GLN A 188 23.25 -13.14 -7.58
N PHE A 189 24.40 -12.51 -7.87
CA PHE A 189 24.63 -11.09 -7.55
C PHE A 189 23.70 -10.14 -8.31
N GLU A 190 23.37 -10.47 -9.56
CA GLU A 190 22.43 -9.70 -10.36
C GLU A 190 21.02 -9.76 -9.76
N ARG A 191 20.57 -10.97 -9.40
CA ARG A 191 19.27 -11.18 -8.72
C ARG A 191 19.18 -10.38 -7.41
N MET A 192 20.24 -10.40 -6.61
CA MET A 192 20.30 -9.62 -5.37
C MET A 192 20.23 -8.11 -5.62
N ASP A 193 21.00 -7.60 -6.59
CA ASP A 193 21.00 -6.16 -6.91
C ASP A 193 19.62 -5.70 -7.40
N ILE A 194 18.96 -6.51 -8.24
CA ILE A 194 17.59 -6.25 -8.71
C ILE A 194 16.64 -6.19 -7.50
N SER A 195 16.65 -7.21 -6.65
CA SER A 195 15.79 -7.27 -5.45
C SER A 195 15.97 -6.03 -4.58
N ARG A 196 17.21 -5.74 -4.18
CA ARG A 196 17.55 -4.60 -3.33
C ARG A 196 17.12 -3.27 -3.94
N LYS A 197 17.30 -3.08 -5.26
CA LYS A 197 16.84 -1.86 -5.95
C LYS A 197 15.32 -1.73 -5.97
N LEU A 198 14.59 -2.84 -6.11
CA LEU A 198 13.13 -2.86 -6.04
C LEU A 198 12.62 -2.56 -4.62
N TYR A 199 13.23 -3.11 -3.56
CA TYR A 199 12.90 -2.78 -2.18
C TYR A 199 13.15 -1.30 -1.86
N ASN A 200 14.28 -0.75 -2.30
CA ASN A 200 14.58 0.67 -2.13
C ASN A 200 13.63 1.57 -2.93
N LEU A 201 13.24 1.16 -4.13
CA LEU A 201 12.22 1.83 -4.94
C LEU A 201 10.88 1.88 -4.20
N ALA A 202 10.38 0.72 -3.75
CA ALA A 202 9.13 0.61 -3.02
C ALA A 202 9.11 1.48 -1.75
N ARG A 203 10.19 1.45 -0.96
CA ARG A 203 10.33 2.28 0.25
C ARG A 203 10.25 3.77 -0.08
N ARG A 204 10.95 4.21 -1.14
CA ARG A 204 10.92 5.61 -1.58
C ARG A 204 9.52 6.03 -2.01
N GLU A 205 8.88 5.25 -2.86
CA GLU A 205 7.56 5.56 -3.42
C GLU A 205 6.45 5.55 -2.37
N MET A 206 6.48 4.62 -1.40
CA MET A 206 5.56 4.64 -0.26
C MET A 206 5.75 5.91 0.59
N ASN A 207 6.99 6.31 0.87
CA ASN A 207 7.28 7.54 1.61
C ASN A 207 6.77 8.78 0.88
N GLU A 208 7.03 8.88 -0.42
CA GLU A 208 6.60 10.00 -1.26
C GLU A 208 5.08 10.07 -1.40
N MET A 209 4.40 8.94 -1.61
CA MET A 209 2.94 8.90 -1.71
C MET A 209 2.27 9.26 -0.37
N ALA A 210 2.77 8.71 0.74
CA ALA A 210 2.30 9.06 2.07
C ALA A 210 2.44 10.56 2.32
N ARG A 211 3.62 11.13 2.04
CA ARG A 211 3.86 12.57 2.17
C ARG A 211 2.92 13.40 1.28
N ALA A 212 2.86 13.09 -0.01
CA ALA A 212 2.08 13.85 -0.98
C ALA A 212 0.58 13.89 -0.65
N SER A 213 0.06 12.79 -0.09
CA SER A 213 -1.33 12.68 0.34
C SER A 213 -1.61 13.21 1.75
N GLY A 214 -0.57 13.58 2.51
CA GLY A 214 -0.67 14.05 3.89
C GLY A 214 -0.80 12.93 4.94
N GLY A 215 -0.57 11.68 4.55
CA GLY A 215 -0.48 10.52 5.44
C GLY A 215 0.95 10.23 5.90
N LYS A 216 1.24 8.98 6.30
CA LYS A 216 2.54 8.60 6.89
C LYS A 216 2.90 7.14 6.59
N ASN A 217 4.18 6.88 6.32
CA ASN A 217 4.74 5.54 6.28
C ASN A 217 5.36 5.17 7.64
N PHE A 218 5.13 3.95 8.09
CA PHE A 218 5.62 3.37 9.35
C PHE A 218 6.46 2.15 9.01
N ALA A 219 7.76 2.20 9.29
CA ALA A 219 8.57 1.00 9.27
C ALA A 219 8.17 0.11 10.46
N ALA A 220 7.90 -1.17 10.19
CA ALA A 220 7.61 -2.17 11.20
C ALA A 220 8.50 -3.39 10.95
N ALA A 221 9.52 -3.55 11.78
CA ALA A 221 10.39 -4.71 11.79
C ALA A 221 9.79 -5.87 12.61
N SER A 222 8.81 -5.58 13.46
CA SER A 222 8.18 -6.55 14.34
C SER A 222 6.66 -6.44 14.35
N LEU A 223 6.02 -7.50 14.83
CA LEU A 223 4.58 -7.52 15.10
C LEU A 223 4.15 -6.39 16.04
N GLY A 224 4.92 -6.17 17.10
CA GLY A 224 4.62 -5.15 18.11
C GLY A 224 4.59 -3.76 17.48
N GLU A 225 5.56 -3.47 16.61
CA GLU A 225 5.61 -2.22 15.85
C GLU A 225 4.45 -2.08 14.87
N ALA A 226 4.09 -3.14 14.14
CA ALA A 226 2.95 -3.11 13.24
C ALA A 226 1.64 -2.79 13.99
N ARG A 227 1.39 -3.45 15.13
CA ARG A 227 0.22 -3.18 15.99
C ARG A 227 0.22 -1.75 16.52
N ALA A 228 1.38 -1.26 16.97
CA ALA A 228 1.53 0.12 17.43
C ALA A 228 1.28 1.13 16.31
N ALA A 229 1.76 0.85 15.10
CA ALA A 229 1.53 1.68 13.92
C ALA A 229 0.04 1.76 13.57
N PHE A 230 -0.69 0.63 13.56
CA PHE A 230 -2.15 0.63 13.35
C PHE A 230 -2.90 1.48 14.38
N ALA A 231 -2.57 1.32 15.67
CA ALA A 231 -3.17 2.13 16.74
C ALA A 231 -2.88 3.62 16.54
N GLN A 232 -1.65 3.98 16.16
CA GLN A 232 -1.29 5.36 15.84
C GLN A 232 -2.08 5.89 14.63
N VAL A 233 -2.21 5.11 13.55
CA VAL A 233 -2.98 5.49 12.36
C VAL A 233 -4.46 5.72 12.71
N ALA A 234 -5.07 4.83 13.49
CA ALA A 234 -6.47 5.00 13.93
C ALA A 234 -6.64 6.31 14.73
N ASN A 235 -5.71 6.62 15.63
CA ASN A 235 -5.72 7.87 16.38
C ASN A 235 -5.51 9.10 15.49
N GLU A 236 -4.57 9.07 14.54
CA GLU A 236 -4.30 10.17 13.59
C GLU A 236 -5.50 10.43 12.67
N ILE A 237 -6.09 9.40 12.07
CA ILE A 237 -7.30 9.52 11.23
C ILE A 237 -8.46 10.08 12.06
N GLY A 238 -8.54 9.79 13.36
CA GLY A 238 -9.55 10.34 14.25
C GLY A 238 -9.33 11.81 14.66
N THR A 239 -8.10 12.34 14.53
CA THR A 239 -7.70 13.64 15.13
C THR A 239 -7.24 14.69 14.12
N GLN A 240 -7.32 14.40 12.82
CA GLN A 240 -6.89 15.33 11.78
C GLN A 240 -7.88 16.49 11.57
N TYR A 241 -7.34 17.71 11.56
CA TYR A 241 -8.06 18.95 11.24
C TYR A 241 -8.29 19.10 9.74
N SER A 242 -9.46 19.61 9.34
CA SER A 242 -9.74 20.00 7.96
C SER A 242 -9.71 21.51 7.83
N LEU A 243 -8.89 22.02 6.92
CA LEU A 243 -8.78 23.45 6.60
C LEU A 243 -9.30 23.69 5.18
N GLY A 244 -10.27 24.60 5.05
CA GLY A 244 -10.78 25.05 3.77
C GLY A 244 -10.16 26.38 3.37
N TYR A 245 -9.83 26.55 2.09
CA TYR A 245 -9.40 27.82 1.54
C TYR A 245 -9.96 28.00 0.13
N TYR A 246 -10.10 29.25 -0.32
CA TYR A 246 -10.48 29.54 -1.70
C TYR A 246 -9.20 29.79 -2.52
N PRO A 247 -8.95 29.04 -3.60
CA PRO A 247 -7.77 29.25 -4.41
C PRO A 247 -7.86 30.57 -5.19
N SER A 248 -6.73 31.27 -5.28
CA SER A 248 -6.60 32.48 -6.11
C SER A 248 -6.77 32.15 -7.60
N ASN A 249 -6.24 31.00 -8.05
CA ASN A 249 -6.49 30.46 -9.38
C ASN A 249 -7.81 29.68 -9.41
N LYS A 250 -8.80 30.13 -10.18
CA LYS A 250 -10.13 29.48 -10.30
C LYS A 250 -10.29 28.57 -11.51
N THR A 251 -9.27 28.46 -12.37
CA THR A 251 -9.33 27.66 -13.59
C THR A 251 -9.59 26.18 -13.27
N ARG A 252 -10.35 25.47 -14.11
CA ARG A 252 -10.66 24.05 -13.95
C ARG A 252 -9.94 23.22 -15.02
N ASP A 253 -8.62 23.21 -14.94
CA ASP A 253 -7.72 22.68 -15.97
C ASP A 253 -7.19 21.27 -15.67
N GLY A 254 -7.58 20.66 -14.55
CA GLY A 254 -7.04 19.36 -14.16
C GLY A 254 -5.58 19.38 -13.71
N ARG A 255 -4.94 20.56 -13.57
CA ARG A 255 -3.52 20.64 -13.21
C ARG A 255 -3.30 20.53 -11.72
N PHE A 256 -2.15 19.97 -11.33
CA PHE A 256 -1.74 19.91 -9.93
C PHE A 256 -1.41 21.30 -9.40
N ARG A 257 -1.84 21.56 -8.17
CA ARG A 257 -1.64 22.83 -7.46
C ARG A 257 -1.02 22.54 -6.12
N GLN A 258 0.19 23.03 -5.93
CA GLN A 258 0.90 22.91 -4.67
C GLN A 258 0.24 23.76 -3.59
N ILE A 259 0.22 23.27 -2.37
CA ILE A 259 -0.16 24.02 -1.18
C ILE A 259 0.97 23.97 -0.16
N LYS A 260 1.05 25.00 0.69
CA LYS A 260 1.94 25.03 1.84
C LYS A 260 1.13 25.47 3.05
N VAL A 261 1.24 24.72 4.15
CA VAL A 261 0.57 25.05 5.41
C VAL A 261 1.66 25.35 6.45
N GLU A 262 1.54 26.50 7.09
CA GLU A 262 2.49 26.99 8.10
C GLU A 262 1.73 27.36 9.37
N LEU A 263 2.32 27.07 10.55
CA LEU A 263 1.78 27.54 11.82
C LEU A 263 2.27 28.95 12.09
N ARG A 264 1.38 29.79 12.62
CA ARG A 264 1.73 31.13 13.10
C ARG A 264 1.69 31.14 14.62
N GLY A 265 2.77 31.58 15.25
CA GLY A 265 2.82 31.82 16.70
C GLY A 265 2.91 30.58 17.60
N VAL A 266 3.06 29.37 17.04
CA VAL A 266 3.25 28.14 17.81
C VAL A 266 4.72 27.73 17.74
N LYS A 267 5.37 27.61 18.91
CA LYS A 267 6.73 27.08 19.03
C LYS A 267 6.66 25.55 19.20
N ASP A 268 7.69 24.85 18.71
CA ASP A 268 7.86 23.39 18.85
C ASP A 268 6.73 22.52 18.27
N ALA A 269 6.04 23.02 17.24
CA ALA A 269 5.02 22.26 16.52
C ALA A 269 5.39 22.07 15.04
N SER A 270 5.03 20.91 14.49
CA SER A 270 5.19 20.60 13.07
C SER A 270 3.83 20.37 12.41
N VAL A 271 3.72 20.72 11.11
CA VAL A 271 2.51 20.50 10.33
C VAL A 271 2.77 19.40 9.32
N ARG A 272 1.81 18.48 9.24
CA ARG A 272 1.69 17.55 8.12
C ARG A 272 0.43 17.89 7.35
N ALA A 273 0.60 18.17 6.07
CA ALA A 273 -0.48 18.44 5.14
C ALA A 273 -0.16 17.78 3.80
N ARG A 274 -1.18 17.56 2.97
CA ARG A 274 -0.98 17.15 1.57
C ARG A 274 -0.11 18.19 0.85
N ASP A 275 0.72 17.75 -0.08
CA ASP A 275 1.58 18.65 -0.86
C ASP A 275 0.77 19.51 -1.84
N GLY A 276 -0.44 19.09 -2.18
CA GLY A 276 -1.30 19.79 -3.12
C GLY A 276 -2.58 19.05 -3.45
N TYR A 277 -3.22 19.46 -4.53
CA TYR A 277 -4.43 18.86 -5.08
C TYR A 277 -4.49 19.09 -6.59
N TYR A 278 -5.24 18.26 -7.30
CA TYR A 278 -5.55 18.50 -8.70
C TYR A 278 -6.82 19.36 -8.83
N ALA A 279 -6.78 20.36 -9.71
CA ALA A 279 -7.97 21.14 -10.03
C ALA A 279 -9.05 20.23 -10.66
N PRO A 280 -10.34 20.47 -10.42
CA PRO A 280 -11.39 19.74 -11.14
C PRO A 280 -11.23 19.92 -12.65
N LYS A 281 -11.45 18.86 -13.44
CA LYS A 281 -11.63 18.97 -14.89
C LYS A 281 -13.11 19.23 -15.19
N GLN A 282 -13.37 20.22 -16.03
CA GLN A 282 -14.68 20.41 -16.67
C GLN A 282 -14.68 19.78 -18.05
#